data_AF-A0A3D5GKW8-F1
#
_entry.id   AF-A0A3D5GKW8-F1
#
_cell.length_a   1.000
_cell.length_b   1.000
_cell.length_c   1.000
_cell.angle_alpha   90.00
_cell.angle_beta   90.00
_cell.angle_gamma   90.00
#
_symmetry.space_group_name_H-M   'P 1'
#
loop_
_entity.id
_entity.type
_entity.pdbx_description
1 polymer ?
#
loop_
_entity_poly.entity_id
_entity_poly.type
_entity_poly.pdbx_seq_one_letter_code
_entity_poly.pdbx_strand_id
1 'polypeptide(L)'
;MDGPLRTCVVCRLTAQARDLIRITWPPAAAYPVVGLGKVHVVGGRGAWVHPELSCVSGLGTERLSRALRRTVTVSQVEDVVAVLSQDRCALISDK
;
A
#
# COMPACT_ATOMS: atom_id res chain seq x y z
N MET A 1 -16.27 -2.78 15.66
CA MET A 1 -15.84 -1.37 15.69
C MET A 1 -15.30 -1.03 14.31
N ASP A 2 -15.89 -0.06 13.63
CA ASP A 2 -15.40 0.38 12.33
C ASP A 2 -14.10 1.17 12.52
N GLY A 3 -13.07 0.74 11.79
CA GLY A 3 -11.73 1.33 11.88
C GLY A 3 -11.67 2.70 11.20
N PRO A 4 -10.52 3.40 11.27
CA PRO A 4 -10.38 4.68 10.59
C PRO A 4 -10.57 4.51 9.08
N LEU A 5 -11.31 5.46 8.49
CA LEU A 5 -11.41 5.60 7.05
C LEU A 5 -10.10 6.14 6.46
N ARG A 6 -9.72 5.63 5.30
CA ARG A 6 -8.49 5.97 4.60
C ARG A 6 -8.76 6.12 3.11
N THR A 7 -8.00 6.99 2.47
CA THR A 7 -8.17 7.29 1.05
C THR A 7 -7.12 6.58 0.22
N CYS A 8 -7.56 5.86 -0.81
CA CYS A 8 -6.67 5.26 -1.78
C CYS A 8 -5.85 6.34 -2.51
N VAL A 9 -4.53 6.12 -2.62
CA VAL A 9 -3.64 7.06 -3.32
C VAL A 9 -3.82 7.05 -4.83
N VAL A 10 -4.50 6.04 -5.38
CA VAL A 10 -4.77 5.90 -6.83
C VAL A 10 -6.16 6.40 -7.18
N CYS A 11 -7.22 5.68 -6.82
CA CYS A 11 -8.60 6.03 -7.21
C CYS A 11 -9.23 7.13 -6.36
N ARG A 12 -8.58 7.57 -5.27
CA ARG A 12 -9.06 8.63 -4.36
C ARG A 12 -10.38 8.34 -3.63
N LEU A 13 -10.94 7.14 -3.77
CA LEU A 13 -12.06 6.66 -2.95
C LEU A 13 -11.59 6.33 -1.53
N THR A 14 -12.52 6.41 -0.59
CA THR A 14 -12.29 6.16 0.84
C THR A 14 -12.91 4.84 1.25
N ALA A 15 -12.17 4.03 2.02
CA ALA A 15 -12.62 2.76 2.57
C ALA A 15 -12.08 2.58 3.99
N GLN A 16 -12.53 1.54 4.69
CA GLN A 16 -11.97 1.25 6.01
C GLN A 16 -10.52 0.82 5.88
N ALA A 17 -9.67 1.20 6.83
CA ALA A 17 -8.25 0.80 6.83
C ALA A 17 -8.07 -0.72 6.71
N ARG A 18 -8.97 -1.51 7.28
CA ARG A 18 -8.96 -2.98 7.20
C ARG A 18 -9.22 -3.55 5.79
N ASP A 19 -9.85 -2.75 4.92
CA ASP A 19 -10.20 -3.11 3.55
C ASP A 19 -9.18 -2.56 2.53
N LEU A 20 -8.14 -1.88 3.02
CA LEU A 20 -7.05 -1.34 2.23
C LEU A 20 -5.72 -2.01 2.59
N ILE A 21 -4.82 -2.00 1.62
CA ILE A 21 -3.42 -2.35 1.84
C ILE A 21 -2.66 -1.09 2.25
N ARG A 22 -1.89 -1.17 3.32
CA ARG A 22 -0.98 -0.12 3.75
C ARG A 22 0.42 -0.43 3.25
N ILE A 23 0.98 0.47 2.46
CA ILE A 23 2.38 0.46 2.05
C ILE A 23 3.12 1.39 3.01
N THR A 24 4.13 0.88 3.69
CA THR A 24 5.04 1.69 4.50
C THR A 24 6.46 1.46 4.03
N TRP A 25 7.30 2.45 4.30
CA TRP A 25 8.72 2.31 4.03
C TRP A 25 9.47 2.93 5.19
N PRO A 26 9.87 2.14 6.19
CA PRO A 26 10.72 2.64 7.26
C PRO A 26 12.04 3.20 6.69
N PRO A 27 12.63 4.26 7.28
CA PRO A 27 13.91 4.80 6.80
C PRO A 27 15.05 3.78 6.77
N ALA A 28 15.05 2.82 7.70
CA ALA A 28 16.06 1.77 7.80
C ALA A 28 15.76 0.52 6.94
N ALA A 29 14.62 0.48 6.25
CA ALA A 29 14.22 -0.70 5.48
C ALA A 29 14.74 -0.62 4.04
N ALA A 30 15.44 -1.66 3.61
CA ALA A 30 15.88 -1.83 2.23
C ALA A 30 14.69 -1.98 1.25
N TYR A 31 13.57 -2.55 1.75
CA TYR A 31 12.37 -2.84 0.97
C TYR A 31 11.12 -2.22 1.62
N PRO A 32 10.09 -1.92 0.82
CA PRO A 32 8.79 -1.51 1.34
C PRO A 32 8.17 -2.65 2.17
N VAL A 33 7.49 -2.28 3.25
CA VAL A 33 6.68 -3.21 4.04
C VAL A 33 5.22 -2.96 3.71
N VAL A 34 4.56 -3.99 3.20
CA VAL A 34 3.13 -3.96 2.89
C VAL A 34 2.36 -4.85 3.86
N GLY A 35 1.09 -4.53 4.07
CA GLY A 35 0.20 -5.37 4.83
C GLY A 35 -1.21 -4.82 4.83
N LEU A 36 -2.20 -5.67 5.04
CA LEU A 36 -3.56 -5.21 5.31
C LEU A 36 -3.56 -4.32 6.54
N GLY A 37 -4.42 -3.30 6.56
CA GLY A 37 -4.55 -2.40 7.72
C GLY A 37 -5.02 -3.05 9.02
N LYS A 38 -5.20 -4.38 9.06
CA LYS A 38 -5.37 -5.19 10.28
C LYS A 38 -4.03 -5.53 10.96
N VAL A 39 -2.98 -5.72 10.17
CA VAL A 39 -1.63 -5.98 10.69
C VAL A 39 -1.07 -4.63 11.10
N HIS A 40 -0.55 -4.51 12.31
CA HIS A 40 0.14 -3.30 12.79
C HIS A 40 1.38 -3.05 11.94
N VAL A 41 1.18 -2.51 10.73
CA VAL A 41 2.28 -2.11 9.86
C VAL A 41 3.04 -1.04 10.62
N VAL A 42 4.36 -1.18 10.66
CA VAL A 42 5.32 -0.37 11.39
C VAL A 42 4.92 1.12 11.37
N GLY A 43 5.03 1.79 12.53
CA GLY A 43 4.75 3.21 12.67
C GLY A 43 5.50 4.04 11.61
N GLY A 44 4.88 5.13 11.12
CA GLY A 44 5.50 6.00 10.13
C GLY A 44 4.57 6.41 8.98
N ARG A 45 5.16 7.14 8.02
CA ARG A 45 4.46 7.57 6.79
C ARG A 45 4.12 6.35 5.93
N GLY A 46 2.92 6.34 5.37
CA GLY A 46 2.44 5.23 4.55
C GLY A 46 1.42 5.68 3.52
N ALA A 47 1.33 4.91 2.44
CA ALA A 47 0.30 5.02 1.42
C ALA A 47 -0.78 3.96 1.66
N TRP A 48 -2.02 4.32 1.35
CA TRP A 48 -3.14 3.39 1.38
C TRP A 48 -3.57 3.11 -0.06
N VAL A 49 -3.73 1.84 -0.41
CA VAL A 49 -4.14 1.42 -1.75
C VAL A 49 -5.21 0.35 -1.65
N HIS A 50 -6.18 0.46 -2.54
CA HIS A 50 -7.21 -0.53 -2.77
C HIS A 50 -6.59 -1.81 -3.35
N PRO A 51 -6.99 -3.03 -2.91
CA PRO A 51 -6.39 -4.29 -3.38
C PRO A 51 -6.71 -4.62 -4.85
N GLU A 52 -7.69 -3.93 -5.44
CA GLU A 52 -8.11 -4.08 -6.83
C GLU A 52 -6.94 -3.87 -7.79
N LEU A 53 -6.87 -4.68 -8.84
CA LEU A 53 -5.79 -4.66 -9.82
C LEU A 53 -5.57 -3.26 -10.41
N SER A 54 -6.65 -2.52 -10.70
CA SER A 54 -6.58 -1.15 -11.23
C SER A 54 -5.89 -0.16 -10.27
N CYS A 55 -6.02 -0.36 -8.96
CA CYS A 55 -5.37 0.47 -7.96
C CYS A 55 -3.92 0.05 -7.71
N VAL A 56 -3.62 -1.25 -7.77
CA VAL A 56 -2.24 -1.74 -7.66
C VAL A 56 -1.41 -1.34 -8.87
N SER A 57 -1.92 -1.54 -10.09
CA SER A 57 -1.21 -1.19 -11.33
C SER A 57 -1.14 0.32 -11.58
N GLY A 58 -2.04 1.10 -10.98
CA GLY A 58 -2.04 2.57 -11.06
C GLY A 58 -1.09 3.26 -10.08
N LEU A 59 -0.27 2.50 -9.33
CA LEU A 59 0.80 3.07 -8.51
C LEU A 59 1.88 3.70 -9.39
N GLY A 60 2.52 4.75 -8.86
CA GLY A 60 3.54 5.49 -9.58
C GLY A 60 4.45 6.27 -8.65
N THR A 61 5.60 6.68 -9.18
CA THR A 61 6.66 7.37 -8.43
C THR A 61 6.16 8.62 -7.73
N GLU A 62 5.39 9.48 -8.41
CA GLU A 62 4.83 10.72 -7.85
C GLU A 62 3.92 10.43 -6.65
N ARG A 63 2.97 9.51 -6.80
CA ARG A 63 1.97 9.17 -5.77
C ARG A 63 2.64 8.60 -4.53
N LEU A 64 3.56 7.65 -4.71
CA LEU A 64 4.30 7.04 -3.61
C LEU A 64 5.27 8.03 -2.98
N SER A 65 5.98 8.84 -3.77
CA SER A 65 6.91 9.84 -3.25
C SER A 65 6.21 10.85 -2.37
N ARG A 66 5.04 11.33 -2.80
CA ARG A 66 4.18 12.23 -2.02
C ARG A 66 3.69 11.58 -0.72
N ALA A 67 3.15 10.37 -0.80
CA ALA A 67 2.56 9.69 0.36
C ALA A 67 3.60 9.30 1.41
N LEU A 68 4.75 8.78 0.96
CA LEU A 68 5.84 8.34 1.83
C LEU A 68 6.76 9.50 2.25
N ARG A 69 6.63 10.66 1.60
CA ARG A 69 7.53 11.83 1.67
C ARG A 69 9.00 11.41 1.58
N ARG A 70 9.35 10.83 0.44
CA ARG A 70 10.70 10.47 0.00
C ARG A 70 10.73 10.35 -1.52
N THR A 71 11.90 10.40 -2.12
CA THR A 71 12.05 10.04 -3.54
C THR A 71 11.84 8.54 -3.70
N VAL A 72 10.95 8.15 -4.62
CA VAL A 72 10.70 6.75 -5.01
C VAL A 72 11.07 6.60 -6.49
N THR A 73 11.95 5.64 -6.80
CA THR A 73 12.36 5.33 -8.18
C THR A 73 11.36 4.43 -8.88
N VAL A 74 11.48 4.29 -10.20
CA VAL A 74 10.62 3.37 -10.98
C VAL A 74 10.80 1.93 -10.52
N SER A 75 12.05 1.46 -10.36
CA SER A 75 12.33 0.11 -9.85
C SER A 75 11.69 -0.16 -8.48
N GLN A 76 11.70 0.84 -7.60
CA GLN A 76 11.05 0.74 -6.30
C GLN A 76 9.51 0.66 -6.40
N VAL A 77 8.89 1.28 -7.42
CA VAL A 77 7.45 1.10 -7.68
C VAL A 77 7.19 -0.32 -8.16
N GLU A 78 8.03 -0.85 -9.06
CA GLU A 78 7.91 -2.21 -9.58
C GLU A 78 8.02 -3.24 -8.45
N ASP A 79 8.96 -3.08 -7.52
CA ASP A 79 9.09 -3.91 -6.32
C ASP A 79 7.81 -3.88 -5.48
N VAL A 80 7.25 -2.70 -5.21
CA VAL A 80 5.98 -2.56 -4.48
C VAL A 80 4.85 -3.31 -5.20
N VAL A 81 4.71 -3.13 -6.51
CA VAL A 81 3.66 -3.76 -7.32
C VAL A 81 3.81 -5.28 -7.34
N ALA A 82 5.03 -5.78 -7.43
CA ALA A 82 5.33 -7.21 -7.37
C ALA A 82 4.91 -7.82 -6.02
N VAL A 83 5.30 -7.20 -4.91
CA VAL A 83 4.94 -7.67 -3.55
C VAL A 83 3.42 -7.61 -3.34
N LEU A 84 2.76 -6.51 -3.72
CA LEU A 84 1.29 -6.40 -3.61
C LEU A 84 0.55 -7.43 -4.45
N SER A 85 1.10 -7.82 -5.60
CA SER A 85 0.51 -8.84 -6.46
C SER A 85 0.65 -10.25 -5.88
N GLN A 86 1.73 -10.50 -5.13
CA GLN A 86 1.97 -11.77 -4.41
C GLN A 86 1.06 -11.88 -3.17
N ASP A 87 0.96 -10.81 -2.38
CA ASP A 87 0.08 -10.80 -1.20
C ASP A 87 -1.40 -10.92 -1.58
N ARG A 88 -1.81 -10.41 -2.76
CA ARG A 88 -3.16 -10.63 -3.28
C ARG A 88 -3.47 -12.12 -3.49
N CYS A 89 -2.49 -12.97 -3.81
CA CYS A 89 -2.72 -14.43 -3.86
C CYS A 89 -3.04 -14.99 -2.47
N ALA A 90 -2.39 -14.50 -1.41
CA ALA A 90 -2.71 -14.90 -0.05
C ALA A 90 -4.10 -14.40 0.40
N LEU A 91 -4.53 -13.23 -0.09
CA LEU A 91 -5.82 -12.63 0.25
C LEU A 91 -7.03 -13.23 -0.48
N ILE A 92 -6.82 -13.88 -1.63
CA ILE A 92 -7.89 -14.58 -2.37
C ILE A 92 -8.13 -15.99 -1.77
N SER A 93 -7.14 -16.59 -1.08
CA SER A 93 -7.22 -17.97 -0.59
C SER A 93 -7.95 -18.13 0.75
N ASP A 94 -8.32 -17.04 1.43
CA ASP A 94 -9.03 -17.03 2.73
C ASP A 94 -10.55 -16.76 2.60
N LYS A 95 -11.14 -16.95 1.41
CA LYS A 95 -12.59 -16.84 1.20
C LYS A 95 -13.22 -18.15 0.74
#